data_AF-A0A7V4P8J2-F1
#
_entry.id   AF-A0A7V4P8J2-F1
#
_cell.length_a   1.000
_cell.length_b   1.000
_cell.length_c   1.000
_cell.angle_alpha   90.00
_cell.angle_beta   90.00
_cell.angle_gamma   90.00
#
_symmetry.space_group_name_H-M   'P 1'
#
loop_
_entity.id
_entity.type
_entity.pdbx_description
1 polymer ?
#
loop_
_entity_poly.entity_id
_entity_poly.type
_entity_poly.pdbx_seq_one_letter_code
_entity_poly.pdbx_strand_id
1 'polypeptide(L)' 'AEPKALIGFAGPRTIKATIRLELPKGFQTSEFLLQHGFVDRIVPRARLKSEIARAIDYCGK' A
#
# COMPACT_ATOMS: atom_id res chain seq x y z
N ALA A 1 -3.48 4.15 -0.37
CA ALA A 1 -2.02 4.37 -0.25
C ALA A 1 -1.55 5.46 -1.21
N GLU A 2 -0.35 6.01 -1.01
CA GLU A 2 0.32 6.86 -2.02
C GLU A 2 1.15 6.01 -3.00
N PRO A 3 1.48 6.50 -4.21
CA PRO A 3 2.30 5.76 -5.17
C PRO A 3 3.67 5.36 -4.61
N LYS A 4 4.11 4.14 -4.92
CA LYS A 4 5.39 3.55 -4.48
C LYS A 4 5.62 3.52 -2.97
N ALA A 5 4.57 3.66 -2.15
CA ALA A 5 4.71 3.61 -0.70
C ALA A 5 5.14 2.21 -0.26
N LEU A 6 6.12 2.11 0.64
CA LEU A 6 6.54 0.85 1.25
C LEU A 6 5.65 0.57 2.47
N ILE A 7 4.93 -0.55 2.46
CA ILE A 7 3.92 -0.93 3.44
C ILE A 7 4.13 -2.40 3.81
N GLY A 8 4.31 -2.67 5.10
CA GLY A 8 4.44 -4.02 5.60
C GLY A 8 4.65 -4.07 7.10
N PHE A 9 4.42 -5.24 7.69
CA PHE A 9 4.61 -5.46 9.12
C PHE A 9 6.09 -5.54 9.52
N ALA A 10 6.87 -6.32 8.77
CA ALA A 10 8.31 -6.48 8.96
C ALA A 10 9.09 -5.94 7.75
N GLY A 11 10.29 -5.43 7.97
CA GLY A 11 11.13 -4.91 6.89
C GLY A 11 11.57 -6.00 5.89
N PRO A 12 11.81 -5.66 4.61
CA PRO A 12 12.19 -6.63 3.57
C PRO A 12 13.43 -7.45 3.94
N ARG A 13 14.41 -6.82 4.60
CA ARG A 13 15.66 -7.48 5.03
C ARG A 13 15.41 -8.57 6.06
N THR A 14 14.55 -8.31 7.04
CA THR A 14 14.18 -9.28 8.08
C THR A 14 13.45 -10.46 7.44
N ILE A 15 12.47 -10.20 6.58
CA ILE A 15 11.72 -11.25 5.89
C ILE A 15 12.66 -12.11 5.05
N LYS A 16 13.53 -11.48 4.23
CA LYS A 16 14.51 -12.19 3.40
C LYS A 16 15.44 -13.08 4.24
N ALA A 17 15.91 -12.59 5.38
CA ALA A 17 16.75 -13.37 6.30
C ALA A 17 16.00 -14.57 6.91
N THR A 18 14.71 -14.42 7.20
CA THR A 18 13.88 -15.48 7.79
C THR A 18 13.47 -16.54 6.77
N ILE A 19 12.96 -16.16 5.59
CA ILE A 19 12.45 -17.12 4.60
C ILE A 19 13.53 -17.63 3.63
N ARG A 20 14.69 -16.96 3.56
CA ARG A 20 15.84 -17.29 2.69
C ARG A 20 15.48 -17.40 1.19
N LEU A 21 14.47 -16.64 0.76
CA LEU A 21 14.04 -16.52 -0.64
C LEU A 21 14.20 -15.08 -1.13
N GLU A 22 14.36 -14.92 -2.44
CA GLU A 22 14.28 -13.59 -3.06
C GLU A 22 12.85 -13.06 -2.97
N LEU A 23 12.71 -11.77 -2.66
CA LEU A 23 11.42 -11.11 -2.58
C LEU A 23 10.96 -10.71 -3.99
N PRO A 24 9.67 -10.89 -4.33
CA PRO A 24 9.13 -10.45 -5.61
C PRO A 24 9.43 -8.98 -5.90
N LYS A 25 9.53 -8.63 -7.18
CA LYS A 25 9.70 -7.22 -7.58
C LYS A 25 8.51 -6.40 -7.10
N GLY A 26 8.80 -5.28 -6.43
CA GLY A 26 7.76 -4.42 -5.86
C GLY A 26 7.10 -4.99 -4.60
N PHE A 27 7.65 -6.07 -4.01
CA PHE A 27 7.16 -6.56 -2.71
C PHE A 27 7.03 -5.40 -1.71
N GLN A 28 5.92 -5.39 -0.97
CA GLN A 28 5.54 -4.33 -0.02
C GLN A 28 5.28 -2.95 -0.64
N THR A 29 5.28 -2.76 -1.96
CA THR A 29 4.84 -1.48 -2.52
C THR A 29 3.32 -1.38 -2.51
N SER A 30 2.81 -0.14 -2.52
CA SER A 30 1.39 0.15 -2.71
C SER A 30 0.77 -0.57 -3.91
N GLU A 31 1.49 -0.68 -5.03
CA GLU A 31 1.05 -1.35 -6.26
C GLU A 31 0.94 -2.85 -6.07
N PHE A 32 1.94 -3.46 -5.42
CA PHE A 32 1.90 -4.88 -5.09
C PHE A 32 0.73 -5.18 -4.15
N LEU A 33 0.51 -4.36 -3.12
CA LEU A 33 -0.59 -4.56 -2.18
C LEU A 33 -1.97 -4.31 -2.81
N LEU A 34 -2.09 -3.38 -3.74
CA LEU A 34 -3.31 -3.18 -4.53
C LEU A 34 -3.64 -4.43 -5.36
N GLN A 35 -2.66 -5.03 -6.02
CA GLN A 35 -2.84 -6.26 -6.79
C GLN A 35 -3.25 -7.47 -5.93
N HIS A 36 -2.89 -7.47 -4.65
CA HIS A 36 -3.20 -8.55 -3.72
C HIS A 36 -4.40 -8.24 -2.81
N GLY A 37 -5.13 -7.15 -3.05
CA GLY A 37 -6.37 -6.81 -2.33
C GLY A 37 -6.19 -6.24 -0.92
N PHE A 38 -4.97 -5.84 -0.55
CA PHE A 38 -4.68 -5.21 0.76
C PHE A 38 -4.85 -3.69 0.74
N VAL A 39 -4.90 -3.07 -0.43
CA VAL A 39 -5.10 -1.63 -0.63
C VAL A 39 -6.21 -1.44 -1.64
N ASP A 40 -7.21 -0.61 -1.33
CA ASP A 40 -8.32 -0.35 -2.26
C ASP A 40 -7.95 0.64 -3.38
N ARG A 41 -7.11 1.63 -3.07
CA ARG A 41 -6.79 2.74 -3.99
C ARG A 41 -5.37 3.27 -3.78
N ILE A 42 -4.74 3.69 -4.87
CA ILE A 42 -3.48 4.43 -4.87
C ILE A 42 -3.74 5.86 -5.34
N VAL A 43 -3.43 6.84 -4.50
CA VAL A 43 -3.84 8.24 -4.66
C VAL A 43 -2.60 9.13 -4.54
N PRO A 44 -2.24 9.91 -5.58
CA PRO A 44 -1.14 10.87 -5.46
C PRO A 44 -1.41 11.91 -4.36
N ARG A 45 -0.36 12.32 -3.63
CA ARG A 45 -0.45 13.27 -2.50
C ARG A 45 -1.35 14.48 -2.76
N ALA A 46 -1.22 15.09 -3.94
CA ALA A 46 -1.98 16.29 -4.33
C ALA A 46 -3.51 16.07 -4.33
N ARG A 47 -3.98 14.83 -4.49
CA ARG A 47 -5.40 14.46 -4.51
C ARG A 47 -5.87 13.81 -3.20
N LEU A 48 -4.98 13.65 -2.22
CA LEU A 48 -5.30 12.89 -1.01
C LEU A 48 -6.42 13.57 -0.20
N LYS A 49 -6.41 14.91 -0.11
CA LYS A 49 -7.43 15.68 0.62
C LYS A 49 -8.84 15.44 0.06
N SER A 50 -9.00 15.57 -1.25
CA SER A 50 -10.31 15.39 -1.90
C SER A 50 -10.79 13.95 -1.83
N GLU A 51 -9.89 12.99 -1.96
CA GLU A 51 -10.25 11.57 -1.88
C GLU A 51 -10.67 11.15 -0.46
N ILE A 52 -9.99 11.65 0.58
CA ILE A 52 -10.38 11.39 1.98
C ILE A 52 -11.76 12.00 2.25
N ALA A 53 -12.02 13.24 1.84
CA ALA A 53 -13.32 13.87 2.01
C ALA A 53 -14.43 13.03 1.37
N ARG A 54 -14.24 12.63 0.10
CA ARG A 54 -15.19 11.78 -0.64
C ARG A 54 -15.44 10.44 0.04
N ALA A 55 -14.42 9.80 0.62
CA ALA A 55 -14.56 8.53 1.32
C ALA A 55 -15.35 8.68 2.63
N ILE A 56 -15.13 9.77 3.37
CA ILE A 56 -15.89 10.10 4.58
C ILE A 56 -17.35 10.39 4.22
N ASP A 57 -17.60 11.21 3.20
CA ASP A 57 -18.95 11.56 2.74
C ASP A 57 -19.74 10.32 2.29
N TYR A 58 -19.08 9.37 1.63
CA TYR A 58 -19.71 8.09 1.24
C TYR A 58 -20.06 7.19 2.43
N CYS A 59 -19.24 7.22 3.49
CA CYS A 59 -19.46 6.44 4.71
C CYS A 59 -20.39 7.14 5.71
N GLY A 60 -20.59 8.45 5.56
CA GLY A 60 -21.57 9.23 6.31
C GLY A 60 -22.97 8.90 5.84
N LYS A 61 -23.78 8.33 6.72
CA LYS A 61 -25.24 8.39 6.58
C LYS A 61 -25.71 9.82 6.75
#